data_AF-A0A3M1PHU4-F1
#
_entry.id   AF-A0A3M1PHU4-F1
#
_cell.length_a   1.000
_cell.length_b   1.000
_cell.length_c   1.000
_cell.angle_alpha   90.00
_cell.angle_beta   90.00
_cell.angle_gamma   90.00
#
_symmetry.space_group_name_H-M   'P 1'
#
loop_
_entity.id
_entity.type
_entity.pdbx_description
1 polymer ?
#
loop_
_entity_poly.entity_id
_entity_poly.type
_entity_poly.pdbx_seq_one_letter_code
_entity_poly.pdbx_strand_id
1 'polypeptide(L)'
;MNSILPSNLYDTLVYVIPGFLIGISLLFLFSPESLSLDNDKIGFGMLTLFLILSYVFGIIIHRLSGVVIYPLYYLFGEGVFEGIIRDFPDIETVRTLIDSSLEITPLSDVDYYRYAALVVYEKLPKTAEIAEKMMATSTMSRSLLICFPIFALSATKSFAKKFSRKMEFSIFLFLAVALLFIEFVLLRSFLSYWSSSVWEVLRGYIVYSKLEG
;
A
#
# COMPACT_ATOMS: atom_id res chain seq x y z
N MET A 1 10.36 -0.92 26.65
CA MET A 1 9.69 -2.11 26.10
C MET A 1 9.46 -1.86 24.62
N ASN A 2 10.34 -2.42 23.79
CA ASN A 2 10.28 -2.27 22.34
C ASN A 2 9.26 -3.27 21.81
N SER A 3 8.02 -2.83 21.51
CA SER A 3 7.14 -3.59 20.63
C SER A 3 7.61 -3.40 19.19
N ILE A 4 8.78 -3.97 18.90
CA ILE A 4 9.20 -4.24 17.53
C ILE A 4 8.45 -5.52 17.19
N LEU A 5 7.32 -5.41 16.50
CA LEU A 5 6.96 -6.49 15.60
C LEU A 5 8.23 -6.74 14.76
N PRO A 6 8.80 -7.96 14.72
CA PRO A 6 9.94 -8.23 13.86
C PRO A 6 9.57 -7.74 12.46
N SER A 7 10.43 -6.97 11.80
CA SER A 7 10.17 -6.35 10.48
C SER A 7 9.44 -7.31 9.53
N ASN A 8 9.90 -8.56 9.51
CA ASN A 8 9.30 -9.67 8.76
C ASN A 8 7.79 -9.88 8.98
N LEU A 9 7.28 -9.71 10.20
CA LEU A 9 5.86 -9.87 10.50
C LEU A 9 5.04 -8.71 9.95
N TYR A 10 5.52 -7.48 10.11
CA TYR A 10 4.85 -6.30 9.55
C TYR A 10 4.81 -6.38 8.02
N ASP A 11 5.94 -6.70 7.39
CA ASP A 11 6.05 -6.86 5.95
C ASP A 11 5.16 -7.98 5.43
N THR A 12 5.00 -9.07 6.20
CA THR A 12 4.07 -10.16 5.86
C THR A 12 2.63 -9.68 5.93
N LEU A 13 2.24 -8.93 6.97
CA LEU A 13 0.87 -8.47 7.17
C LEU A 13 0.39 -7.53 6.05
N VAL A 14 1.29 -6.71 5.49
CA VAL A 14 1.01 -5.81 4.36
C VAL A 14 0.44 -6.56 3.15
N TYR A 15 0.82 -7.82 2.95
CA TYR A 15 0.27 -8.68 1.90
C TYR A 15 -0.85 -9.58 2.40
N VAL A 16 -0.74 -10.14 3.61
CA VAL A 16 -1.76 -11.06 4.15
C VAL A 16 -3.11 -10.36 4.28
N ILE A 17 -3.17 -9.13 4.79
CA ILE A 17 -4.46 -8.45 5.06
C ILE A 17 -5.26 -8.22 3.76
N PRO A 18 -4.69 -7.59 2.70
CA PRO A 18 -5.40 -7.43 1.43
C PRO A 18 -5.84 -8.76 0.82
N GLY A 19 -4.97 -9.77 0.81
CA GLY A 19 -5.33 -11.06 0.21
C GLY A 19 -6.32 -11.87 1.04
N PHE A 20 -6.32 -11.70 2.36
CA PHE A 20 -7.33 -12.27 3.25
C PHE A 20 -8.73 -11.71 2.94
N LEU A 21 -8.84 -10.39 2.70
CA LEU A 21 -10.11 -9.79 2.28
C LEU A 21 -10.61 -10.36 0.97
N ILE A 22 -9.72 -10.57 -0.02
CA ILE A 22 -10.09 -11.24 -1.28
C ILE A 22 -10.51 -12.68 -1.03
N GLY A 23 -9.75 -13.44 -0.24
CA GLY A 23 -10.09 -14.82 0.12
C GLY A 23 -11.50 -14.93 0.71
N ILE A 24 -11.82 -14.07 1.69
CA ILE A 24 -13.18 -14.01 2.27
C ILE A 24 -14.22 -13.56 1.24
N SER A 25 -13.88 -12.61 0.37
CA SER A 25 -14.80 -12.16 -0.70
C SER A 25 -15.19 -13.31 -1.62
N LEU A 26 -14.23 -14.16 -2.01
CA LEU A 26 -14.48 -15.34 -2.83
C LEU A 26 -15.36 -16.36 -2.08
N LEU A 27 -15.15 -16.55 -0.77
CA LEU A 27 -16.01 -17.40 0.05
C LEU A 27 -17.46 -16.88 0.06
N PHE A 28 -17.67 -15.57 0.23
CA PHE A 28 -19.00 -14.96 0.11
C PHE A 28 -19.64 -15.20 -1.27
N LEU A 29 -18.87 -15.06 -2.35
CA LEU A 29 -19.38 -15.17 -3.72
C LEU A 29 -19.75 -16.61 -4.11
N PHE A 30 -18.92 -17.58 -3.75
CA PHE A 30 -19.03 -18.96 -4.27
C PHE A 30 -19.63 -19.94 -3.27
N SER A 31 -19.36 -19.76 -1.97
CA SER A 31 -19.77 -20.72 -0.93
C SER A 31 -20.17 -20.00 0.37
N PRO A 32 -21.21 -19.16 0.37
CA PRO A 32 -21.58 -18.36 1.55
C PRO A 32 -21.94 -19.23 2.76
N GLU A 33 -22.39 -20.46 2.54
CA GLU A 33 -22.67 -21.47 3.58
C GLU A 33 -21.41 -22.01 4.26
N SER A 34 -20.24 -21.92 3.60
CA SER A 34 -18.95 -22.32 4.19
C SER A 34 -18.47 -21.34 5.28
N LEU A 35 -19.04 -20.14 5.36
CA LEU A 35 -18.72 -19.17 6.42
C LEU A 35 -19.32 -19.56 7.77
N SER A 36 -20.27 -20.51 7.81
CA SER A 36 -20.82 -21.06 9.06
C SER A 36 -20.13 -22.34 9.50
N LEU A 37 -18.86 -22.55 9.13
CA LEU A 37 -18.07 -23.69 9.58
C LEU A 37 -18.06 -23.72 11.12
N ASP A 38 -18.49 -24.85 11.69
CA ASP A 38 -18.29 -25.14 13.11
C ASP A 38 -16.80 -24.99 13.44
N ASN A 39 -16.47 -24.19 14.45
CA ASN A 39 -15.09 -23.94 14.90
C ASN A 39 -14.31 -25.24 15.15
N ASP A 40 -15.01 -26.32 15.48
CA ASP A 40 -14.45 -27.64 15.78
C ASP A 40 -13.87 -28.38 14.55
N LYS A 41 -14.16 -27.92 13.32
CA LYS A 41 -13.68 -28.55 12.07
C LYS A 41 -12.53 -27.81 11.39
N ILE A 42 -12.18 -26.60 11.85
CA ILE A 42 -11.09 -25.82 11.27
C ILE A 42 -9.76 -26.24 11.88
N GLY A 43 -9.15 -27.28 11.30
CA GLY A 43 -7.81 -27.71 11.71
C GLY A 43 -6.73 -26.67 11.40
N PHE A 44 -5.65 -26.66 12.20
CA PHE A 44 -4.49 -25.77 12.03
C PHE A 44 -3.92 -25.76 10.61
N GLY A 45 -3.94 -26.90 9.92
CA GLY A 45 -3.50 -27.03 8.53
C GLY A 45 -4.33 -26.21 7.54
N MET A 46 -5.65 -26.15 7.71
CA MET A 46 -6.53 -25.35 6.84
C MET A 46 -6.36 -23.86 7.08
N LEU A 47 -6.22 -23.44 8.34
CA LEU A 47 -5.92 -22.05 8.67
C LEU A 47 -4.58 -21.60 8.06
N THR A 48 -3.56 -22.45 8.18
CA THR A 48 -2.22 -22.17 7.62
C THR A 48 -2.28 -22.06 6.10
N LEU A 49 -2.95 -22.99 5.43
CA LEU A 49 -3.14 -22.94 3.98
C LEU A 49 -3.88 -21.66 3.56
N PHE A 50 -4.92 -21.27 4.31
CA PHE A 50 -5.67 -20.04 4.03
C PHE A 50 -4.81 -18.79 4.19
N LEU A 51 -3.93 -18.73 5.19
CA LEU A 51 -2.99 -17.63 5.37
C LEU A 51 -1.94 -17.59 4.26
N ILE A 52 -1.42 -18.73 3.82
CA ILE A 52 -0.49 -18.82 2.69
C ILE A 52 -1.17 -18.32 1.40
N LEU A 53 -2.38 -18.79 1.12
CA LEU A 53 -3.15 -18.33 -0.03
C LEU A 53 -3.46 -16.83 0.06
N SER A 54 -3.80 -16.34 1.24
CA SER A 54 -4.01 -14.91 1.50
C SER A 54 -2.75 -14.11 1.19
N TYR A 55 -1.57 -14.58 1.59
CA TYR A 55 -0.30 -13.94 1.24
C TYR A 55 -0.08 -13.89 -0.27
N VAL A 56 -0.30 -15.00 -0.98
CA VAL A 56 -0.17 -15.09 -2.44
C VAL A 56 -1.15 -14.15 -3.15
N PHE A 57 -2.43 -14.13 -2.75
CA PHE A 57 -3.41 -13.19 -3.27
C PHE A 57 -3.02 -11.74 -2.99
N GLY A 58 -2.48 -11.47 -1.81
CA GLY A 58 -1.93 -10.17 -1.43
C GLY A 58 -0.87 -9.67 -2.39
N ILE A 59 0.10 -10.52 -2.74
CA ILE A 59 1.14 -10.18 -3.73
C ILE A 59 0.53 -9.88 -5.10
N ILE A 60 -0.44 -10.69 -5.55
CA ILE A 60 -1.12 -10.48 -6.84
C ILE A 60 -1.83 -9.13 -6.84
N ILE A 61 -2.63 -8.82 -5.81
CA ILE A 61 -3.32 -7.54 -5.69
C ILE A 61 -2.31 -6.39 -5.63
N HIS A 62 -1.23 -6.54 -4.87
CA HIS A 62 -0.19 -5.53 -4.81
C HIS A 62 0.35 -5.19 -6.20
N ARG A 63 0.65 -6.21 -7.03
CA ARG A 63 1.12 -6.01 -8.41
C ARG A 63 0.06 -5.37 -9.30
N LEU A 64 -1.19 -5.84 -9.21
CA LEU A 64 -2.31 -5.28 -9.98
C LEU A 64 -2.65 -3.84 -9.57
N SER A 65 -2.45 -3.48 -8.29
CA SER A 65 -2.70 -2.12 -7.78
C SER A 65 -1.75 -1.08 -8.37
N GLY A 66 -0.59 -1.49 -8.88
CA GLY A 66 0.26 -0.63 -9.68
C GLY A 66 -0.44 -0.18 -10.96
N VAL A 67 -1.13 -1.09 -11.65
CA VAL A 67 -1.82 -0.79 -12.92
C VAL A 67 -2.92 0.25 -12.75
N VAL A 68 -3.52 0.38 -11.57
CA VAL A 68 -4.58 1.35 -11.27
C VAL A 68 -4.06 2.79 -11.18
N ILE A 69 -2.78 3.00 -10.87
CA ILE A 69 -2.19 4.35 -10.72
C ILE A 69 -1.33 4.75 -11.93
N TYR A 70 -0.79 3.78 -12.66
CA TYR A 70 -0.01 4.02 -13.87
C TYR A 70 -0.78 4.33 -15.19
N PRO A 71 -2.14 4.40 -15.30
CA PRO A 71 -2.77 4.80 -16.57
C PRO A 71 -2.38 6.23 -16.99
N LEU A 72 -1.97 7.07 -16.03
CA LEU A 72 -1.58 8.45 -16.26
C LEU A 72 -0.19 8.58 -16.89
N TYR A 73 0.71 7.61 -16.70
CA TYR A 73 2.02 7.60 -17.35
C TYR A 73 1.89 7.57 -18.89
N TYR A 74 0.97 6.73 -19.38
CA TYR A 74 0.69 6.62 -20.81
C TYR A 74 -0.03 7.84 -21.41
N LEU A 75 -0.68 8.66 -20.58
CA LEU A 75 -1.45 9.83 -21.01
C LEU A 75 -0.65 11.15 -20.91
N PHE A 76 0.22 11.26 -19.92
CA PHE A 76 0.93 12.51 -19.59
C PHE A 76 2.45 12.42 -19.80
N GLY A 77 2.97 11.26 -20.22
CA GLY A 77 4.40 11.03 -20.42
C GLY A 77 5.23 10.98 -19.13
N GLU A 78 4.57 11.08 -17.98
CA GLU A 78 5.18 11.13 -16.65
C GLU A 78 4.27 10.43 -15.63
N GLY A 79 4.86 9.68 -14.70
CA GLY A 79 4.12 9.00 -13.64
C GLY A 79 3.65 9.98 -12.58
N VAL A 80 2.47 9.76 -11.99
CA VAL A 80 1.94 10.64 -10.92
C VAL A 80 2.95 10.84 -9.79
N PHE A 81 3.66 9.78 -9.40
CA PHE A 81 4.69 9.85 -8.38
C PHE A 81 5.95 10.62 -8.82
N GLU A 82 6.29 10.55 -10.11
CA GLU A 82 7.44 11.24 -10.67
C GLU A 82 7.19 12.75 -10.70
N GLY A 83 5.98 13.16 -11.09
CA GLY A 83 5.55 14.55 -11.03
C GLY A 83 5.52 15.09 -9.60
N ILE A 84 5.01 14.31 -8.65
CA ILE A 84 4.95 14.74 -7.24
C ILE A 84 6.36 14.82 -6.62
N ILE A 85 7.34 14.00 -7.02
CA ILE A 85 8.72 14.08 -6.51
C ILE A 85 9.34 15.47 -6.80
N ARG A 86 9.04 16.06 -7.96
CA ARG A 86 9.55 17.40 -8.34
C ARG A 86 9.08 18.51 -7.39
N ASP A 87 7.93 18.32 -6.76
CA ASP A 87 7.33 19.30 -5.86
C ASP A 87 7.84 19.18 -4.40
N PHE A 88 8.73 18.21 -4.10
CA PHE A 88 9.33 18.12 -2.77
C PHE A 88 10.37 19.23 -2.59
N PRO A 89 10.27 20.08 -1.55
CA PRO A 89 11.18 21.21 -1.37
C PRO A 89 12.64 20.78 -1.14
N ASP A 90 12.85 19.56 -0.62
CA ASP A 90 14.19 19.04 -0.34
C ASP A 90 14.90 18.51 -1.61
N ILE A 91 14.19 18.32 -2.74
CA ILE A 91 14.76 17.70 -3.96
C ILE A 91 15.84 18.58 -4.61
N GLU A 92 15.67 19.89 -4.61
CA GLU A 92 16.64 20.84 -5.17
C GLU A 92 17.95 20.84 -4.38
N THR A 93 17.85 20.70 -3.05
CA THR A 93 19.03 20.58 -2.19
C THR A 93 19.77 19.27 -2.45
N VAL A 94 19.03 18.16 -2.55
CA VAL A 94 19.60 16.84 -2.89
C VAL A 94 20.31 16.87 -4.24
N ARG A 95 19.67 17.47 -5.26
CA ARG A 95 20.26 17.68 -6.60
C ARG A 95 21.60 18.40 -6.49
N THR A 96 21.62 19.55 -5.82
CA THR A 96 22.84 20.37 -5.67
C THR A 96 23.97 19.60 -4.98
N LEU A 97 23.66 18.83 -3.93
CA LEU A 97 24.65 18.03 -3.22
C LEU A 97 25.22 16.90 -4.10
N ILE A 98 24.37 16.23 -4.88
CA ILE A 98 24.78 15.17 -5.79
C ILE A 98 25.65 15.74 -6.92
N ASP A 99 25.20 16.79 -7.59
CA ASP A 99 25.94 17.42 -8.69
C ASP A 99 27.29 18.01 -8.23
N SER A 100 27.37 18.45 -6.97
CA SER A 100 28.63 18.94 -6.40
C SER A 100 29.64 17.84 -6.07
N SER A 101 29.17 16.61 -5.86
CA SER A 101 30.01 15.46 -5.48
C SER A 101 30.32 14.54 -6.65
N LEU A 102 29.49 14.56 -7.69
CA LEU A 102 29.63 13.73 -8.88
C LEU A 102 29.49 14.63 -10.11
N GLU A 103 30.48 14.63 -11.00
CA GLU A 103 30.41 15.28 -12.32
C GLU A 103 29.52 14.48 -13.28
N ILE A 104 28.24 14.35 -12.95
CA ILE A 104 27.26 13.58 -13.72
C ILE A 104 26.39 14.47 -14.60
N THR A 105 25.95 13.88 -15.71
CA THR A 105 24.96 14.46 -16.63
C THR A 105 23.66 14.74 -15.87
N PRO A 106 22.93 15.84 -16.16
CA PRO A 106 21.68 16.16 -15.47
C PRO A 106 20.74 14.96 -15.45
N LEU A 107 20.43 14.52 -14.24
CA LEU A 107 19.53 13.42 -13.94
C LEU A 107 18.09 13.94 -13.80
N SER A 108 17.08 13.07 -13.99
CA SER A 108 15.72 13.45 -13.63
C SER A 108 15.57 13.52 -12.09
N ASP A 109 14.59 14.25 -11.57
CA ASP A 109 14.34 14.32 -10.11
C ASP A 109 14.09 12.95 -9.48
N VAL A 110 13.52 12.04 -10.26
CA VAL A 110 13.33 10.63 -9.85
C VAL A 110 14.67 9.93 -9.67
N ASP A 111 15.65 10.22 -10.52
CA ASP A 111 16.97 9.60 -10.46
C ASP A 111 17.80 10.17 -9.30
N TYR A 112 17.70 11.47 -9.01
CA TYR A 112 18.26 12.05 -7.80
C TYR A 112 17.67 11.42 -6.54
N TYR A 113 16.34 11.24 -6.49
CA TYR A 113 15.69 10.52 -5.40
C TYR A 113 16.19 9.07 -5.29
N ARG A 114 16.32 8.33 -6.40
CA ARG A 114 16.82 6.94 -6.41
C ARG A 114 18.24 6.84 -5.88
N TYR A 115 19.12 7.77 -6.26
CA TYR A 115 20.48 7.83 -5.75
C TYR A 115 20.48 8.10 -4.25
N ALA A 116 19.76 9.14 -3.80
CA ALA A 116 19.62 9.47 -2.39
C ALA A 116 19.07 8.31 -1.57
N ALA A 117 18.06 7.61 -2.10
CA ALA A 117 17.53 6.39 -1.53
C ALA A 117 18.63 5.36 -1.32
N LEU A 118 19.36 4.97 -2.38
CA LEU A 118 20.41 3.96 -2.31
C LEU A 118 21.43 4.28 -1.20
N VAL A 119 21.89 5.53 -1.13
CA VAL A 119 22.82 5.97 -0.07
C VAL A 119 22.20 5.86 1.32
N VAL A 120 20.94 6.29 1.50
CA VAL A 120 20.25 6.18 2.80
C VAL A 120 20.05 4.73 3.23
N TYR A 121 19.67 3.84 2.30
CA TYR A 121 19.51 2.41 2.55
C TYR A 121 20.82 1.74 3.00
N GLU A 122 21.94 2.15 2.41
CA GLU A 122 23.26 1.58 2.74
C GLU A 122 23.87 2.20 4.00
N LYS A 123 23.72 3.50 4.20
CA LYS A 123 24.50 4.28 5.19
C LYS A 123 23.71 4.68 6.42
N LEU A 124 22.38 4.77 6.32
CA LEU A 124 21.49 5.21 7.40
C LEU A 124 20.38 4.18 7.66
N PRO A 125 20.70 2.99 8.21
CA PRO A 125 19.77 1.87 8.32
C PRO A 125 18.52 2.19 9.16
N LYS A 126 18.61 3.08 10.15
CA LYS A 126 17.46 3.51 10.95
C LYS A 126 16.48 4.39 10.16
N THR A 127 17.02 5.31 9.35
CA THR A 127 16.21 6.16 8.46
C THR A 127 15.56 5.33 7.37
N ALA A 128 16.33 4.39 6.80
CA ALA A 128 15.84 3.41 5.83
C ALA A 128 14.67 2.59 6.40
N GLU A 129 14.81 2.03 7.60
CA GLU A 129 13.75 1.24 8.25
C GLU A 129 12.44 2.05 8.44
N ILE A 130 12.55 3.34 8.80
CA ILE A 130 11.38 4.22 8.93
C ILE A 130 10.73 4.46 7.57
N ALA A 131 11.53 4.79 6.56
CA ALA A 131 11.06 5.03 5.20
C ALA A 131 10.38 3.78 4.61
N GLU A 132 10.93 2.58 4.84
CA GLU A 132 10.36 1.30 4.42
C GLU A 132 9.01 1.04 5.07
N LYS A 133 8.89 1.23 6.38
CA LYS A 133 7.61 1.05 7.09
C LYS A 133 6.53 1.99 6.56
N MET A 134 6.89 3.24 6.27
CA MET A 134 5.97 4.19 5.64
C MET A 134 5.57 3.73 4.23
N MET A 135 6.53 3.29 3.41
CA MET A 135 6.27 2.77 2.07
C MET A 135 5.38 1.52 2.08
N ALA A 136 5.61 0.63 3.04
CA ALA A 136 4.82 -0.57 3.24
C ALA A 136 3.39 -0.25 3.71
N THR A 137 3.22 0.72 4.62
CA THR A 137 1.88 1.24 5.03
C THR A 137 1.14 1.84 3.83
N SER A 138 1.84 2.64 3.03
CA SER A 138 1.32 3.23 1.81
C SER A 138 0.84 2.14 0.85
N THR A 139 1.69 1.14 0.61
CA THR A 139 1.41 -0.01 -0.25
C THR A 139 0.21 -0.82 0.21
N MET A 140 0.08 -1.06 1.52
CA MET A 140 -1.08 -1.71 2.09
C MET A 140 -2.36 -0.90 1.82
N SER A 141 -2.33 0.41 2.11
CA SER A 141 -3.47 1.32 1.87
C SER A 141 -3.92 1.30 0.41
N ARG A 142 -2.95 1.31 -0.51
CA ARG A 142 -3.17 1.19 -1.95
C ARG A 142 -3.84 -0.13 -2.35
N SER A 143 -3.39 -1.24 -1.77
CA SER A 143 -3.97 -2.56 -2.05
C SER A 143 -5.39 -2.66 -1.52
N LEU A 144 -5.66 -2.04 -0.36
CA LEU A 144 -7.00 -1.99 0.24
C LEU A 144 -8.00 -1.17 -0.58
N LEU A 145 -7.56 -0.16 -1.36
CA LEU A 145 -8.44 0.55 -2.30
C LEU A 145 -9.12 -0.40 -3.30
N ILE A 146 -8.50 -1.54 -3.62
CA ILE A 146 -9.07 -2.55 -4.53
C ILE A 146 -9.81 -3.62 -3.75
N CYS A 147 -9.24 -4.11 -2.64
CA CYS A 147 -9.83 -5.22 -1.89
C CYS A 147 -11.13 -4.84 -1.18
N PHE A 148 -11.20 -3.63 -0.64
CA PHE A 148 -12.33 -3.23 0.21
C PHE A 148 -13.66 -3.13 -0.54
N PRO A 149 -13.71 -2.54 -1.76
CA PRO A 149 -14.92 -2.55 -2.59
C PRO A 149 -15.34 -3.96 -2.99
N ILE A 150 -14.40 -4.82 -3.38
CA ILE A 150 -14.67 -6.22 -3.74
C ILE A 150 -15.30 -6.95 -2.54
N PHE A 151 -14.72 -6.78 -1.36
CA PHE A 151 -15.23 -7.36 -0.12
C PHE A 151 -16.63 -6.87 0.22
N ALA A 152 -16.84 -5.56 0.23
CA ALA A 152 -18.12 -4.97 0.60
C ALA A 152 -19.23 -5.37 -0.37
N LEU A 153 -18.96 -5.40 -1.68
CA LEU A 153 -19.91 -5.86 -2.69
C LEU A 153 -20.25 -7.35 -2.53
N SER A 154 -19.24 -8.19 -2.29
CA SER A 154 -19.40 -9.64 -2.11
C SER A 154 -20.21 -9.98 -0.86
N ALA A 155 -19.88 -9.34 0.27
CA ALA A 155 -20.60 -9.48 1.52
C ALA A 155 -22.05 -9.00 1.36
N THR A 156 -22.26 -7.80 0.82
CA THR A 156 -23.60 -7.22 0.67
C THR A 156 -24.49 -8.08 -0.22
N LYS A 157 -23.98 -8.57 -1.35
CA LYS A 157 -24.74 -9.49 -2.24
C LYS A 157 -25.16 -10.78 -1.52
N SER A 158 -24.35 -11.27 -0.59
CA SER A 158 -24.64 -12.50 0.15
C SER A 158 -25.70 -12.29 1.23
N PHE A 159 -25.70 -11.13 1.90
CA PHE A 159 -26.67 -10.81 2.96
C PHE A 159 -27.97 -10.19 2.45
N ALA A 160 -27.92 -9.41 1.37
CA ALA A 160 -29.06 -8.66 0.82
C ALA A 160 -30.20 -9.55 0.31
N LYS A 161 -29.89 -10.80 -0.12
CA LYS A 161 -30.89 -11.78 -0.58
C LYS A 161 -32.01 -12.07 0.43
N LYS A 162 -31.83 -11.73 1.71
CA LYS A 162 -32.79 -11.98 2.79
C LYS A 162 -33.75 -10.81 3.06
N PHE A 163 -33.57 -9.66 2.41
CA PHE A 163 -34.34 -8.44 2.69
C PHE A 163 -35.31 -8.07 1.56
N SER A 164 -36.28 -7.20 1.87
CA SER A 164 -37.16 -6.62 0.85
C SER A 164 -36.40 -5.66 -0.07
N ARG A 165 -36.83 -5.50 -1.32
CA ARG A 165 -36.17 -4.63 -2.32
C ARG A 165 -35.92 -3.19 -1.85
N LYS A 166 -36.84 -2.61 -1.07
CA LYS A 166 -36.67 -1.25 -0.53
C LYS A 166 -35.55 -1.18 0.51
N MET A 167 -35.46 -2.19 1.37
CA MET A 167 -34.43 -2.28 2.40
C MET A 167 -33.07 -2.63 1.80
N GLU A 168 -33.04 -3.49 0.78
CA GLU A 168 -31.86 -3.78 -0.03
C GLU A 168 -31.28 -2.50 -0.65
N PHE A 169 -32.10 -1.67 -1.31
CA PHE A 169 -31.66 -0.40 -1.88
C PHE A 169 -31.06 0.55 -0.83
N SER A 170 -31.69 0.69 0.34
CA SER A 170 -31.17 1.51 1.43
C SER A 170 -29.82 1.01 1.96
N ILE A 171 -29.64 -0.31 2.06
CA ILE A 171 -28.37 -0.93 2.47
C ILE A 171 -27.29 -0.64 1.42
N PHE A 172 -27.59 -0.82 0.12
CA PHE A 172 -26.64 -0.53 -0.95
C PHE A 172 -26.25 0.95 -0.99
N LEU A 173 -27.21 1.86 -0.81
CA LEU A 173 -26.93 3.30 -0.79
C LEU A 173 -26.04 3.69 0.39
N PHE A 174 -26.35 3.20 1.59
CA PHE A 174 -25.51 3.43 2.77
C PHE A 174 -24.11 2.86 2.57
N LEU A 175 -23.99 1.64 2.06
CA LEU A 175 -22.71 0.99 1.79
C LEU A 175 -21.91 1.76 0.75
N ALA A 176 -22.54 2.29 -0.30
CA ALA A 176 -21.87 3.11 -1.31
C ALA A 176 -21.25 4.38 -0.69
N VAL A 177 -22.00 5.09 0.17
CA VAL A 177 -21.48 6.27 0.88
C VAL A 177 -20.34 5.92 1.82
N ALA A 178 -20.49 4.84 2.60
CA ALA A 178 -19.44 4.36 3.49
C ALA A 178 -18.17 3.94 2.73
N LEU A 179 -18.34 3.27 1.57
CA LEU A 179 -17.25 2.88 0.69
C LEU A 179 -16.50 4.08 0.15
N LEU A 180 -17.21 5.10 -0.36
CA LEU A 180 -16.58 6.33 -0.85
C LEU A 180 -15.77 7.02 0.26
N PHE A 181 -16.30 7.07 1.49
CA PHE A 181 -15.57 7.64 2.62
C PHE A 181 -14.30 6.83 2.95
N ILE A 182 -14.41 5.51 3.00
CA ILE A 182 -13.27 4.62 3.29
C ILE A 182 -12.22 4.71 2.19
N GLU A 183 -12.62 4.68 0.92
CA GLU A 183 -11.72 4.86 -0.22
C GLU A 183 -11.00 6.20 -0.17
N PHE A 184 -11.71 7.29 0.15
CA PHE A 184 -11.07 8.60 0.30
C PHE A 184 -10.02 8.61 1.42
N VAL A 185 -10.32 8.00 2.57
CA VAL A 185 -9.38 7.87 3.68
C VAL A 185 -8.18 7.01 3.28
N LEU A 186 -8.39 5.89 2.60
CA LEU A 186 -7.34 5.00 2.12
C LEU A 186 -6.46 5.69 1.07
N LEU A 187 -7.03 6.45 0.15
CA LEU A 187 -6.31 7.22 -0.86
C LEU A 187 -5.45 8.31 -0.22
N ARG A 188 -6.02 9.05 0.74
CA ARG A 188 -5.27 10.06 1.50
C ARG A 188 -4.13 9.43 2.30
N SER A 189 -4.39 8.30 2.95
CA SER A 189 -3.39 7.54 3.71
C SER A 189 -2.27 7.06 2.79
N PHE A 190 -2.63 6.49 1.64
CA PHE A 190 -1.70 6.04 0.62
C PHE A 190 -0.72 7.16 0.21
N LEU A 191 -1.26 8.31 -0.20
CA LEU A 191 -0.45 9.45 -0.63
C LEU A 191 0.37 10.02 0.53
N SER A 192 -0.23 10.18 1.71
CA SER A 192 0.47 10.74 2.88
C SER A 192 1.66 9.88 3.29
N TYR A 193 1.48 8.56 3.42
CA TYR A 193 2.58 7.67 3.82
C TYR A 193 3.63 7.53 2.73
N TRP A 194 3.23 7.52 1.45
CA TRP A 194 4.18 7.53 0.34
C TRP A 194 5.04 8.81 0.39
N SER A 195 4.40 9.97 0.53
CA SER A 195 5.11 11.24 0.58
C SER A 195 6.02 11.34 1.81
N SER A 196 5.58 10.86 2.97
CA SER A 196 6.43 10.82 4.16
C SER A 196 7.65 9.91 3.99
N SER A 197 7.50 8.77 3.30
CA SER A 197 8.63 7.89 2.97
C SER A 197 9.66 8.59 2.08
N VAL A 198 9.20 9.27 1.02
CA VAL A 198 10.07 10.08 0.14
C VAL A 198 10.77 11.17 0.92
N TRP A 199 10.03 11.90 1.76
CA TRP A 199 10.59 12.97 2.59
C TRP A 199 11.70 12.46 3.51
N GLU A 200 11.46 11.34 4.19
CA GLU A 200 12.42 10.73 5.10
C GLU A 200 13.73 10.36 4.40
N VAL A 201 13.64 9.82 3.18
CA VAL A 201 14.81 9.54 2.32
C VAL A 201 15.56 10.82 1.96
N LEU A 202 14.88 11.85 1.44
CA LEU A 202 15.53 13.08 1.01
C LEU A 202 16.23 13.79 2.19
N ARG A 203 15.56 13.89 3.34
CA ARG A 203 16.17 14.44 4.56
C ARG A 203 17.33 13.60 5.06
N GLY A 204 17.19 12.28 5.05
CA GLY A 204 18.25 11.35 5.42
C GLY A 204 19.52 11.61 4.62
N TYR A 205 19.38 11.74 3.30
CA TYR A 205 20.51 12.02 2.42
C TYR A 205 21.16 13.39 2.68
N ILE A 206 20.36 14.44 2.89
CA ILE A 206 20.89 15.77 3.21
C ILE A 206 21.69 15.73 4.52
N VAL A 207 21.17 15.05 5.55
CA VAL A 207 21.86 14.91 6.84
C VAL A 207 23.17 14.14 6.65
N TYR A 208 23.14 13.01 5.95
CA TYR A 208 24.34 12.21 5.65
C TYR A 208 25.42 13.04 4.93
N SER A 209 25.03 13.75 3.87
CA SER A 209 25.96 14.55 3.06
C SER A 209 26.64 15.66 3.87
N LYS A 210 25.94 16.25 4.84
CA LYS A 210 26.50 17.25 5.76
C LYS A 210 27.42 16.68 6.85
N LEU A 211 27.36 15.37 7.10
CA LEU A 211 28.18 14.70 8.09
C LEU A 211 29.46 14.13 7.48
N GLU A 212 29.45 13.78 6.18
CA GLU A 212 30.62 13.24 5.48
C GLU A 212 31.41 14.29 4.66
N GLY A 213 30.78 15.41 4.28
CA GLY A 213 31.44 16.56 3.64
C GLY A 213 32.05 17.53 4.64
#